data_AF-A0A1A0DHG8-F1
#
_entry.id   AF-A0A1A0DHG8-F1
#
_cell.length_a   1.000
_cell.length_b   1.000
_cell.length_c   1.000
_cell.angle_alpha   90.00
_cell.angle_beta   90.00
_cell.angle_gamma   90.00
#
_symmetry.space_group_name_H-M   'P 1'
#
loop_
_entity.id
_entity.type
_entity.pdbx_description
1 polymer ?
#
loop_
_entity_poly.entity_id
_entity_poly.type
_entity_poly.pdbx_seq_one_letter_code
_entity_poly.pdbx_strand_id
1 'polypeptide(L)'
;MLTSGRLYKHPLKTTVLAAIDLQTNRVAMYLCLLLSSILNSRMLKGHLRFQALSSSFRIWSDGAINPIADEVPEFRVLNELELDDRSGRTRILNNPQWIKAFRKMWLKGKKDWSLASILRRLRLEDVVLTRQLDDMIVAECPLASWVGETLEAPYRRLLKYQTSSSHNPSLHDEETTFFSSFPTPIKDDAAFFLHLMQAWDTDLRWETTFANRNAKTLRKLLFHKQTLPGFNDSGAHLANIGFYDGNLRALKIAQQEGLQQVSRMVHRLTELPAKFFGINAGLVRPGAQADLCIIDPVALEKWDPEKTYHFIHRSQFGCRQIVNRPDAVVRNVIIGEKMVWDNGIYSEDFGKTASGRVIRAKDHPLEQGKM
;
A
#
# COMPACT_ATOMS: atom_id res chain seq x y z
N MET A 1 -20.21 -19.69 -11.34
CA MET A 1 -19.67 -18.72 -10.35
C MET A 1 -20.32 -19.02 -9.00
N LEU A 2 -19.54 -19.46 -7.99
CA LEU A 2 -20.05 -19.91 -6.67
C LEU A 2 -20.82 -18.84 -5.89
N THR A 3 -20.71 -17.59 -6.34
CA THR A 3 -21.45 -16.45 -5.82
C THR A 3 -22.91 -16.40 -6.29
N SER A 4 -23.36 -17.19 -7.27
CA SER A 4 -24.72 -17.10 -7.80
C SER A 4 -25.76 -17.75 -6.88
N GLY A 5 -26.46 -16.95 -6.09
CA GLY A 5 -27.58 -17.43 -5.28
C GLY A 5 -28.73 -18.01 -6.10
N ARG A 6 -28.85 -17.65 -7.39
CA ARG A 6 -29.85 -18.23 -8.30
C ARG A 6 -29.57 -19.68 -8.65
N LEU A 7 -28.30 -20.03 -8.88
CA LEU A 7 -27.91 -21.39 -9.24
C LEU A 7 -27.76 -22.30 -8.02
N TYR A 8 -27.33 -21.75 -6.88
CA TYR A 8 -26.94 -22.53 -5.70
C TYR A 8 -27.84 -22.33 -4.47
N LYS A 9 -28.93 -21.55 -4.58
CA LYS A 9 -29.85 -21.11 -3.50
C LYS A 9 -29.20 -20.21 -2.44
N HIS A 10 -27.99 -20.55 -1.98
CA HIS A 10 -27.19 -19.77 -1.05
C HIS A 10 -25.92 -19.26 -1.74
N PRO A 11 -25.77 -17.94 -1.95
CA PRO A 11 -24.57 -17.39 -2.56
C PRO A 11 -23.38 -17.53 -1.60
N LEU A 12 -22.22 -17.95 -2.11
CA LEU A 12 -20.98 -17.85 -1.36
C LEU A 12 -20.64 -16.37 -1.12
N LYS A 13 -20.63 -15.96 0.15
CA LYS A 13 -20.18 -14.63 0.57
C LYS A 13 -18.71 -14.45 0.19
N THR A 14 -18.42 -13.48 -0.65
CA THR A 14 -17.07 -13.32 -1.24
C THR A 14 -16.60 -11.88 -1.09
N THR A 15 -15.40 -11.69 -0.56
CA THR A 15 -14.70 -10.41 -0.67
C THR A 15 -13.54 -10.51 -1.64
N VAL A 16 -13.39 -9.52 -2.52
CA VAL A 16 -12.22 -9.38 -3.40
C VAL A 16 -11.31 -8.30 -2.84
N LEU A 17 -10.00 -8.58 -2.84
CA LEU A 17 -8.98 -7.82 -2.09
C LEU A 17 -9.01 -6.31 -2.33
N ALA A 18 -9.11 -5.83 -3.57
CA ALA A 18 -8.96 -4.39 -3.77
C ALA A 18 -9.88 -3.84 -4.88
N ALA A 19 -10.65 -2.81 -4.53
CA ALA A 19 -11.09 -1.78 -5.46
C ALA A 19 -10.36 -0.49 -5.09
N ILE A 20 -9.36 -0.13 -5.90
CA ILE A 20 -8.43 0.98 -5.66
C ILE A 20 -8.37 1.89 -6.89
N ASP A 21 -8.12 3.19 -6.66
CA ASP A 21 -7.95 4.20 -7.72
C ASP A 21 -6.50 4.20 -8.19
N LEU A 22 -6.15 3.27 -9.09
CA LEU A 22 -4.79 3.12 -9.61
C LEU A 22 -4.36 4.37 -10.38
N GLN A 23 -3.12 4.79 -10.14
CA GLN A 23 -2.50 5.91 -10.85
C GLN A 23 -2.35 5.62 -12.34
N THR A 24 -1.99 4.39 -12.69
CA THR A 24 -1.74 3.95 -14.06
C THR A 24 -3.00 3.49 -14.79
N ASN A 25 -4.08 3.15 -14.06
CA ASN A 25 -5.35 2.68 -14.64
C ASN A 25 -6.60 3.17 -13.88
N ARG A 26 -7.18 4.29 -14.32
CA ARG A 26 -8.34 4.89 -13.62
C ARG A 26 -9.66 4.16 -13.86
N VAL A 27 -9.73 3.32 -14.89
CA VAL A 27 -10.97 2.64 -15.27
C VAL A 27 -11.14 1.33 -14.50
N ALA A 28 -10.05 0.70 -14.07
CA ALA A 28 -10.05 -0.57 -13.34
C ALA A 28 -11.06 -0.60 -12.18
N MET A 29 -11.07 0.45 -11.36
CA MET A 29 -12.02 0.60 -10.26
C MET A 29 -13.49 0.58 -10.70
N TYR A 30 -13.84 1.34 -11.75
CA TYR A 30 -15.23 1.39 -12.25
C TYR A 30 -15.65 0.03 -12.81
N LEU A 31 -14.74 -0.70 -13.45
CA LEU A 31 -14.99 -2.06 -13.91
C LEU A 31 -15.21 -3.03 -12.73
N CYS A 32 -14.43 -2.93 -11.65
CA CYS A 32 -14.64 -3.70 -10.43
C CYS A 32 -16.03 -3.44 -9.82
N LEU A 33 -16.44 -2.17 -9.72
CA LEU A 33 -17.76 -1.79 -9.21
C LEU A 33 -18.88 -2.26 -10.16
N LEU A 34 -18.72 -2.13 -11.47
CA LEU A 34 -19.69 -2.63 -12.44
C LEU A 34 -19.84 -4.16 -12.32
N LEU A 35 -18.72 -4.89 -12.25
CA LEU A 35 -18.73 -6.34 -12.06
C LEU A 35 -19.46 -6.71 -10.77
N SER A 36 -19.14 -6.06 -9.64
CA SER A 36 -19.87 -6.27 -8.38
C SER A 36 -21.37 -5.98 -8.53
N SER A 37 -21.76 -4.96 -9.30
CA SER A 37 -23.15 -4.62 -9.59
C SER A 37 -23.88 -5.74 -10.33
N ILE A 38 -23.24 -6.28 -11.35
CA ILE A 38 -23.79 -7.36 -12.17
C ILE A 38 -23.95 -8.62 -11.32
N LEU A 39 -22.92 -9.00 -10.56
CA LEU A 39 -22.93 -10.21 -9.74
C LEU A 39 -23.93 -10.16 -8.58
N ASN A 40 -24.12 -8.99 -7.99
CA ASN A 40 -25.11 -8.77 -6.92
C ASN A 40 -26.51 -8.42 -7.45
N SER A 41 -26.71 -8.41 -8.77
CA SER A 41 -28.00 -8.07 -9.38
C SER A 41 -29.09 -9.06 -8.98
N ARG A 42 -30.36 -8.65 -9.15
CA ARG A 42 -31.52 -9.54 -8.92
C ARG A 42 -31.47 -10.83 -9.75
N MET A 43 -30.77 -10.82 -10.88
CA MET A 43 -30.63 -11.96 -11.78
C MET A 43 -29.69 -13.03 -11.22
N LEU A 44 -28.55 -12.64 -10.64
CA LEU A 44 -27.53 -13.56 -10.14
C LEU A 44 -27.64 -13.78 -8.62
N LYS A 45 -28.25 -12.84 -7.89
CA LYS A 45 -28.45 -12.86 -6.44
C LYS A 45 -27.14 -13.15 -5.69
N GLY A 46 -26.04 -12.56 -6.15
CA GLY A 46 -24.74 -12.74 -5.52
C GLY A 46 -24.54 -11.92 -4.25
N HIS A 47 -23.48 -12.26 -3.53
CA HIS A 47 -23.07 -11.57 -2.32
C HIS A 47 -21.55 -11.31 -2.33
N LEU A 48 -21.14 -10.47 -3.27
CA LEU A 48 -19.74 -10.08 -3.49
C LEU A 48 -19.50 -8.63 -3.09
N ARG A 49 -18.42 -8.37 -2.35
CA ARG A 49 -17.96 -7.00 -2.07
C ARG A 49 -16.47 -6.86 -2.37
N PHE A 50 -16.06 -5.70 -2.88
CA PHE A 50 -14.65 -5.36 -2.93
C PHE A 50 -14.22 -4.76 -1.59
N GLN A 51 -12.95 -4.87 -1.21
CA GLN A 51 -12.41 -4.07 -0.11
C GLN A 51 -11.81 -2.77 -0.66
N ALA A 52 -11.91 -1.69 0.10
CA ALA A 52 -11.38 -0.38 -0.25
C ALA A 52 -10.38 0.07 0.82
N LEU A 53 -9.12 0.24 0.40
CA LEU A 53 -8.04 0.77 1.22
C LEU A 53 -8.29 2.25 1.50
N SER A 54 -8.26 2.64 2.78
CA SER A 54 -8.51 4.02 3.23
C SER A 54 -7.29 4.93 3.21
N SER A 55 -6.14 4.43 2.75
CA SER A 55 -4.88 5.17 2.62
C SER A 55 -4.58 5.50 1.16
N SER A 56 -3.73 6.51 0.95
CA SER A 56 -2.84 6.56 -0.20
C SER A 56 -2.10 5.21 -0.25
N PHE A 57 -2.15 4.51 -1.39
CA PHE A 57 -1.48 3.21 -1.51
C PHE A 57 0.03 3.45 -1.72
N ARG A 58 0.67 3.95 -0.66
CA ARG A 58 2.09 4.27 -0.58
C ARG A 58 2.87 3.07 -0.07
N ILE A 59 3.79 2.60 -0.87
CA ILE A 59 4.70 1.53 -0.46
C ILE A 59 6.13 2.04 -0.55
N TRP A 60 7.02 1.37 0.17
CA TRP A 60 8.45 1.56 0.05
C TRP A 60 9.08 0.36 -0.62
N SER A 61 10.03 0.60 -1.51
CA SER A 61 10.75 -0.44 -2.24
C SER A 61 12.20 -0.46 -1.75
N ASP A 62 12.73 -1.65 -1.48
CA ASP A 62 14.13 -1.88 -1.14
C ASP A 62 14.84 -2.37 -2.40
N GLY A 63 15.44 -1.46 -3.16
CA GLY A 63 15.84 -1.77 -4.53
C GLY A 63 14.65 -2.31 -5.32
N ALA A 64 14.86 -3.41 -6.04
CA ALA A 64 13.81 -4.06 -6.81
C ALA A 64 12.74 -4.77 -5.95
N ILE A 65 12.91 -4.83 -4.62
CA ILE A 65 12.13 -5.69 -3.73
C ILE A 65 10.92 -4.92 -3.20
N ASN A 66 9.73 -5.30 -3.67
CA ASN A 66 8.43 -4.75 -3.24
C ASN A 66 7.27 -5.62 -3.75
N PRO A 67 6.08 -5.60 -3.13
CA PRO A 67 4.95 -6.44 -3.53
C PRO A 67 4.41 -6.19 -4.94
N ILE A 68 4.65 -5.02 -5.53
CA ILE A 68 4.19 -4.69 -6.89
C ILE A 68 5.18 -5.19 -7.95
N ALA A 69 6.43 -5.49 -7.57
CA ALA A 69 7.44 -6.05 -8.46
C ALA A 69 7.00 -7.39 -9.08
N ASP A 70 6.21 -8.19 -8.36
CA ASP A 70 5.75 -9.51 -8.81
C ASP A 70 4.89 -9.46 -10.07
N GLU A 71 4.23 -8.33 -10.35
CA GLU A 71 3.40 -8.16 -11.54
C GLU A 71 4.23 -7.95 -12.83
N VAL A 72 5.50 -7.56 -12.68
CA VAL A 72 6.38 -7.21 -13.82
C VAL A 72 7.49 -8.26 -13.95
N PRO A 73 7.53 -9.06 -15.02
CA PRO A 73 8.48 -10.17 -15.15
C PRO A 73 9.95 -9.78 -14.90
N GLU A 74 10.37 -8.61 -15.37
CA GLU A 74 11.75 -8.15 -15.21
C GLU A 74 12.11 -7.73 -13.78
N PHE A 75 11.14 -7.28 -12.99
CA PHE A 75 11.32 -6.99 -11.56
C PHE A 75 11.13 -8.24 -10.70
N ARG A 76 10.16 -9.10 -11.05
CA ARG A 76 9.87 -10.35 -10.36
C ARG A 76 11.11 -11.25 -10.23
N VAL A 77 11.92 -11.40 -11.28
CA VAL A 77 13.15 -12.21 -11.20
C VAL A 77 14.19 -11.67 -10.21
N LEU A 78 14.16 -10.37 -9.89
CA LEU A 78 14.98 -9.78 -8.83
C LEU A 78 14.34 -9.94 -7.45
N ASN A 79 12.99 -9.88 -7.40
CA ASN A 79 12.18 -9.98 -6.17
C ASN A 79 12.08 -11.43 -5.64
N GLU A 80 12.19 -12.43 -6.52
CA GLU A 80 12.15 -13.87 -6.17
C GLU A 80 13.43 -14.36 -5.47
N LEU A 81 14.52 -13.57 -5.50
CA LEU A 81 15.75 -13.87 -4.77
C LEU A 81 15.62 -13.52 -3.29
N GLU A 82 16.34 -14.25 -2.43
CA GLU A 82 16.42 -13.96 -1.00
C GLU A 82 16.91 -12.51 -0.76
N LEU A 83 16.41 -11.87 0.31
CA LEU A 83 16.70 -10.47 0.60
C LEU A 83 18.20 -10.16 0.65
N ASP A 84 19.00 -11.08 1.17
CA ASP A 84 20.46 -10.97 1.31
C ASP A 84 21.25 -11.43 0.07
N ASP A 85 20.60 -12.00 -0.96
CA ASP A 85 21.26 -12.44 -2.20
C ASP A 85 21.55 -11.28 -3.17
N ARG A 86 22.39 -10.34 -2.73
CA ARG A 86 22.94 -9.26 -3.55
C ARG A 86 23.72 -9.80 -4.76
N SER A 87 24.38 -10.96 -4.60
CA SER A 87 25.18 -11.58 -5.65
C SER A 87 24.32 -12.07 -6.82
N GLY A 88 23.17 -12.70 -6.53
CA GLY A 88 22.20 -13.15 -7.50
C GLY A 88 21.57 -11.99 -8.26
N ARG A 89 21.14 -10.94 -7.53
CA ARG A 89 20.62 -9.72 -8.15
C ARG A 89 21.66 -9.06 -9.05
N THR A 90 22.90 -8.97 -8.59
CA THR A 90 24.02 -8.42 -9.39
C THR A 90 24.22 -9.20 -10.70
N ARG A 91 24.15 -10.54 -10.68
CA ARG A 91 24.24 -11.36 -11.91
C ARG A 91 23.12 -11.05 -12.90
N ILE A 92 21.88 -10.89 -12.41
CA ILE A 92 20.73 -10.56 -13.26
C ILE A 92 20.84 -9.15 -13.82
N LEU A 93 21.16 -8.17 -12.96
CA LEU A 93 21.30 -6.76 -13.32
C LEU A 93 22.40 -6.51 -14.36
N ASN A 94 23.40 -7.40 -14.44
CA ASN A 94 24.49 -7.34 -15.43
C ASN A 94 24.26 -8.24 -16.67
N ASN A 95 23.17 -9.00 -16.73
CA ASN A 95 22.89 -9.88 -17.87
C ASN A 95 22.39 -9.05 -19.08
N PRO A 96 23.07 -9.09 -20.25
CA PRO A 96 22.68 -8.31 -21.42
C PRO A 96 21.27 -8.59 -21.94
N GLN A 97 20.80 -9.84 -21.85
CA GLN A 97 19.45 -10.23 -22.27
C GLN A 97 18.39 -9.63 -21.34
N TRP A 98 18.62 -9.70 -20.03
CA TRP A 98 17.74 -9.10 -19.04
C TRP A 98 17.71 -7.57 -19.18
N ILE A 99 18.88 -6.91 -19.33
CA ILE A 99 18.97 -5.46 -19.54
C ILE A 99 18.14 -5.03 -20.76
N LYS A 100 18.21 -5.79 -21.86
CA LYS A 100 17.40 -5.52 -23.06
C LYS A 100 15.89 -5.64 -22.78
N ALA A 101 15.47 -6.68 -22.05
CA ALA A 101 14.08 -6.87 -21.66
C ALA A 101 13.59 -5.75 -20.72
N PHE A 102 14.36 -5.46 -19.66
CA PHE A 102 14.07 -4.39 -18.70
C PHE A 102 13.89 -3.05 -19.41
N ARG A 103 14.83 -2.68 -20.29
CA ARG A 103 14.74 -1.41 -21.03
C ARG A 103 13.51 -1.35 -21.93
N LYS A 104 13.16 -2.45 -22.60
CA LYS A 104 11.94 -2.54 -23.42
C LYS A 104 10.69 -2.33 -22.56
N MET A 105 10.61 -3.00 -21.42
CA MET A 105 9.51 -2.84 -20.47
C MET A 105 9.46 -1.41 -19.93
N TRP A 106 10.57 -0.87 -19.42
CA TRP A 106 10.64 0.46 -18.78
C TRP A 106 10.23 1.59 -19.72
N LEU A 107 10.64 1.52 -20.99
CA LEU A 107 10.41 2.55 -22.00
C LEU A 107 9.06 2.42 -22.75
N LYS A 108 8.31 1.32 -22.57
CA LYS A 108 7.02 1.08 -23.23
C LYS A 108 6.06 2.25 -23.02
N GLY A 109 5.70 2.95 -24.09
CA GLY A 109 4.76 4.08 -24.04
C GLY A 109 5.38 5.43 -23.63
N LYS A 110 6.71 5.53 -23.48
CA LYS A 110 7.40 6.79 -23.13
C LYS A 110 7.84 7.63 -24.32
N LYS A 111 8.40 6.99 -25.36
CA LYS A 111 9.10 7.71 -26.45
C LYS A 111 8.34 7.77 -27.77
N ASP A 112 7.48 6.80 -28.05
CA ASP A 112 6.92 6.62 -29.40
C ASP A 112 5.50 7.20 -29.53
N TRP A 113 5.02 7.48 -30.74
CA TRP A 113 3.61 7.77 -31.00
C TRP A 113 2.84 6.45 -31.26
N SER A 114 2.83 5.59 -30.24
CA SER A 114 2.22 4.25 -30.30
C SER A 114 0.92 4.18 -29.51
N LEU A 115 0.12 3.12 -29.73
CA LEU A 115 -1.05 2.83 -28.90
C LEU A 115 -0.69 2.79 -27.40
N ALA A 116 0.47 2.23 -27.04
CA ALA A 116 0.92 2.18 -25.65
C ALA A 116 1.14 3.59 -25.06
N SER A 117 1.65 4.53 -25.86
CA SER A 117 1.84 5.91 -25.42
C SER A 117 0.52 6.66 -25.26
N ILE A 118 -0.47 6.39 -26.12
CA ILE A 118 -1.83 6.92 -25.97
C ILE A 118 -2.48 6.36 -24.70
N LEU A 119 -2.44 5.04 -24.49
CA LEU A 119 -2.99 4.39 -23.30
C LEU A 119 -2.33 4.93 -22.02
N ARG A 120 -1.02 5.12 -22.02
CA ARG A 120 -0.28 5.75 -20.92
C ARG A 120 -0.74 7.18 -20.62
N ARG A 121 -0.87 8.03 -21.65
CA ARG A 121 -1.39 9.40 -21.50
C ARG A 121 -2.82 9.43 -20.93
N LEU A 122 -3.63 8.42 -21.25
CA LEU A 122 -4.97 8.25 -20.72
C LEU A 122 -5.02 7.57 -19.34
N ARG A 123 -3.88 7.07 -18.83
CA ARG A 123 -3.74 6.22 -17.63
C ARG A 123 -4.66 5.00 -17.74
N LEU A 124 -4.36 4.19 -18.74
CA LEU A 124 -4.95 2.88 -19.04
C LEU A 124 -3.84 1.84 -19.28
N GLU A 125 -2.76 1.93 -18.50
CA GLU A 125 -1.66 0.97 -18.61
C GLU A 125 -2.05 -0.39 -18.03
N ASP A 126 -1.33 -1.42 -18.49
CA ASP A 126 -1.48 -2.81 -18.06
C ASP A 126 -0.62 -3.16 -16.84
N VAL A 127 0.19 -2.21 -16.35
CA VAL A 127 1.12 -2.38 -15.23
C VAL A 127 0.79 -1.38 -14.13
N VAL A 128 0.77 -1.84 -12.87
CA VAL A 128 0.56 -0.98 -11.70
C VAL A 128 1.82 -0.17 -11.37
N LEU A 129 3.00 -0.77 -11.58
CA LEU A 129 4.28 -0.13 -11.33
C LEU A 129 4.47 1.14 -12.19
N THR A 130 4.51 2.33 -11.57
CA THR A 130 4.93 3.56 -12.25
C THR A 130 6.40 3.45 -12.66
N ARG A 131 6.69 4.02 -13.81
CA ARG A 131 8.04 4.05 -14.37
C ARG A 131 8.56 5.48 -14.45
N GLN A 132 7.95 6.42 -13.74
CA GLN A 132 8.35 7.82 -13.75
C GLN A 132 9.22 8.14 -12.54
N LEU A 133 10.37 8.78 -12.77
CA LEU A 133 11.30 9.10 -11.69
C LEU A 133 10.75 10.17 -10.73
N ASP A 134 9.82 11.00 -11.19
CA ASP A 134 9.13 12.01 -10.37
C ASP A 134 8.07 11.43 -9.42
N ASP A 135 7.67 10.17 -9.63
CA ASP A 135 6.78 9.43 -8.73
C ASP A 135 7.54 8.66 -7.62
N MET A 136 8.88 8.65 -7.67
CA MET A 136 9.75 7.87 -6.79
C MET A 136 10.53 8.81 -5.86
N ILE A 137 10.11 8.90 -4.60
CA ILE A 137 10.75 9.76 -3.59
C ILE A 137 11.80 8.94 -2.84
N VAL A 138 13.05 9.38 -2.84
CA VAL A 138 14.15 8.68 -2.17
C VAL A 138 13.92 8.73 -0.66
N ALA A 139 13.83 7.56 -0.05
CA ALA A 139 13.69 7.40 1.40
C ALA A 139 15.07 7.23 2.05
N GLU A 140 15.92 6.38 1.46
CA GLU A 140 17.28 6.12 1.93
C GLU A 140 18.16 5.79 0.71
N CYS A 141 19.39 6.28 0.70
CA CYS A 141 20.41 5.84 -0.25
C CYS A 141 21.81 6.22 0.28
N PRO A 142 22.90 5.73 -0.34
CA PRO A 142 24.26 6.12 0.05
C PRO A 142 24.56 7.62 -0.07
N LEU A 143 23.81 8.38 -0.87
CA LEU A 143 23.96 9.83 -1.02
C LEU A 143 22.88 10.57 -0.22
N ALA A 144 23.21 10.98 1.01
CA ALA A 144 22.25 11.62 1.93
C ALA A 144 21.55 12.86 1.34
N SER A 145 22.21 13.58 0.43
CA SER A 145 21.64 14.75 -0.26
C SER A 145 20.43 14.44 -1.15
N TRP A 146 20.21 13.18 -1.53
CA TRP A 146 19.07 12.77 -2.36
C TRP A 146 17.82 12.48 -1.54
N VAL A 147 17.95 12.22 -0.23
CA VAL A 147 16.85 11.82 0.63
C VAL A 147 15.77 12.92 0.67
N GLY A 148 14.52 12.53 0.39
CA GLY A 148 13.38 13.44 0.28
C GLY A 148 13.18 14.06 -1.11
N GLU A 149 14.14 13.94 -2.02
CA GLU A 149 13.96 14.32 -3.43
C GLU A 149 13.28 13.19 -4.22
N THR A 150 12.68 13.55 -5.36
CA THR A 150 12.30 12.54 -6.35
C THR A 150 13.52 12.12 -7.15
N LEU A 151 13.58 10.88 -7.65
CA LEU A 151 14.69 10.39 -8.49
C LEU A 151 14.89 11.21 -9.78
N GLU A 152 13.90 12.02 -10.19
CA GLU A 152 14.01 12.95 -11.31
C GLU A 152 15.03 14.07 -11.04
N ALA A 153 15.15 14.54 -9.80
CA ALA A 153 16.08 15.62 -9.43
C ALA A 153 17.56 15.24 -9.66
N PRO A 154 18.08 14.12 -9.11
CA PRO A 154 19.44 13.68 -9.40
C PRO A 154 19.65 13.29 -10.86
N TYR A 155 18.62 12.75 -11.55
CA TYR A 155 18.72 12.49 -12.98
C TYR A 155 18.96 13.78 -13.79
N ARG A 156 18.25 14.86 -13.47
CA ARG A 156 18.48 16.18 -14.10
C ARG A 156 19.84 16.77 -13.75
N ARG A 157 20.33 16.56 -12.53
CA ARG A 157 21.69 16.98 -12.15
C ARG A 157 22.75 16.22 -12.93
N LEU A 158 22.59 14.91 -13.12
CA LEU A 158 23.47 14.10 -13.99
C LEU A 158 23.49 14.63 -15.44
N LEU A 159 22.33 14.93 -16.03
CA LEU A 159 22.25 15.48 -17.39
C LEU A 159 22.97 16.84 -17.52
N LYS A 160 22.91 17.68 -16.49
CA LYS A 160 23.66 18.95 -16.45
C LYS A 160 25.16 18.70 -16.30
N TYR A 161 25.55 17.80 -15.41
CA TYR A 161 26.94 17.40 -15.19
C TYR A 161 27.60 16.91 -16.48
N GLN A 162 26.91 16.09 -17.26
CA GLN A 162 27.43 15.55 -18.53
C GLN A 162 27.48 16.58 -19.68
N THR A 163 26.74 17.68 -19.58
CA THR A 163 26.74 18.75 -20.61
C THR A 163 27.69 19.91 -20.27
N SER A 164 28.06 20.10 -19.00
CA SER A 164 29.04 21.11 -18.61
C SER A 164 30.47 20.75 -19.05
N SER A 165 31.03 21.54 -19.97
CA SER A 165 32.41 21.40 -20.51
C SER A 165 33.52 21.68 -19.48
N SER A 166 33.16 22.19 -18.29
CA SER A 166 34.05 22.45 -17.17
C SER A 166 33.67 21.51 -16.03
N HIS A 167 34.34 20.36 -15.94
CA HIS A 167 34.41 19.59 -14.70
C HIS A 167 35.15 20.49 -13.70
N ASN A 168 34.43 21.35 -12.98
CA ASN A 168 35.06 22.20 -11.97
C ASN A 168 35.43 21.27 -10.80
N PRO A 169 36.70 20.86 -10.65
CA PRO A 169 37.08 19.76 -9.76
C PRO A 169 36.94 20.14 -8.27
N SER A 170 36.57 21.40 -8.00
CA SER A 170 36.52 22.04 -6.69
C SER A 170 35.23 21.82 -5.90
N LEU A 171 34.29 21.04 -6.42
CA LEU A 171 33.17 20.49 -5.63
C LEU A 171 33.39 18.99 -5.50
N HIS A 172 34.28 18.59 -4.58
CA HIS A 172 34.44 17.21 -4.12
C HIS A 172 33.22 16.81 -3.28
N ASP A 173 32.05 16.76 -3.91
CA ASP A 173 30.84 16.20 -3.31
C ASP A 173 30.67 14.76 -3.79
N GLU A 174 30.22 13.88 -2.90
CA GLU A 174 30.04 12.44 -3.12
C GLU A 174 29.16 12.17 -4.37
N GLU A 175 28.21 13.06 -4.65
CA GLU A 175 27.36 13.02 -5.84
C GLU A 175 28.15 13.12 -7.15
N THR A 176 29.12 14.03 -7.24
CA THR A 176 29.92 14.21 -8.48
C THR A 176 30.81 13.00 -8.73
N THR A 177 31.37 12.43 -7.65
CA THR A 177 32.12 11.16 -7.71
C THR A 177 31.23 10.03 -8.22
N PHE A 178 30.01 9.92 -7.71
CA PHE A 178 29.06 8.93 -8.18
C PHE A 178 28.65 9.16 -9.63
N PHE A 179 28.39 10.40 -10.06
CA PHE A 179 28.07 10.75 -11.45
C PHE A 179 29.18 10.36 -12.43
N SER A 180 30.45 10.40 -12.01
CA SER A 180 31.58 9.94 -12.84
C SER A 180 31.52 8.45 -13.20
N SER A 181 30.77 7.64 -12.44
CA SER A 181 30.59 6.21 -12.72
C SER A 181 29.58 5.93 -13.84
N PHE A 182 28.78 6.91 -14.26
CA PHE A 182 27.75 6.71 -15.28
C PHE A 182 28.34 6.76 -16.70
N PRO A 183 27.79 5.96 -17.65
CA PRO A 183 28.07 6.14 -19.06
C PRO A 183 27.78 7.57 -19.52
N THR A 184 28.70 8.17 -20.26
CA THR A 184 28.59 9.55 -20.75
C THR A 184 28.61 9.55 -22.29
N PRO A 185 27.55 10.04 -22.97
CA PRO A 185 26.29 10.53 -22.42
C PRO A 185 25.37 9.41 -21.95
N ILE A 186 24.60 9.66 -20.89
CA ILE A 186 23.55 8.75 -20.43
C ILE A 186 22.42 8.72 -21.46
N LYS A 187 21.94 7.52 -21.79
CA LYS A 187 20.99 7.34 -22.89
C LYS A 187 19.57 7.79 -22.56
N ASP A 188 19.11 7.46 -21.36
CA ASP A 188 17.75 7.73 -20.87
C ASP A 188 17.61 7.42 -19.37
N ASP A 189 16.45 7.75 -18.82
CA ASP A 189 16.05 7.47 -17.44
C ASP A 189 16.08 5.97 -17.08
N ALA A 190 15.88 5.08 -18.05
CA ALA A 190 16.03 3.63 -17.86
C ALA A 190 17.49 3.25 -17.57
N ALA A 191 18.44 3.85 -18.28
CA ALA A 191 19.87 3.63 -18.03
C ALA A 191 20.28 4.21 -16.67
N PHE A 192 19.74 5.39 -16.32
CA PHE A 192 19.94 5.99 -15.01
C PHE A 192 19.46 5.06 -13.89
N PHE A 193 18.19 4.65 -13.93
CA PHE A 193 17.60 3.79 -12.90
C PHE A 193 18.31 2.44 -12.79
N LEU A 194 18.67 1.83 -13.92
CA LEU A 194 19.43 0.58 -13.95
C LEU A 194 20.79 0.73 -13.26
N HIS A 195 21.50 1.84 -13.51
CA HIS A 195 22.80 2.10 -12.88
C HIS A 195 22.67 2.23 -11.36
N LEU A 196 21.61 2.88 -10.88
CA LEU A 196 21.33 2.94 -9.43
C LEU A 196 21.13 1.55 -8.84
N MET A 197 20.33 0.72 -9.51
CA MET A 197 20.09 -0.66 -9.07
C MET A 197 21.36 -1.50 -9.04
N GLN A 198 22.25 -1.35 -10.03
CA GLN A 198 23.53 -2.04 -10.09
C GLN A 198 24.49 -1.58 -8.99
N ALA A 199 24.55 -0.28 -8.72
CA ALA A 199 25.47 0.30 -7.75
C ALA A 199 25.03 0.02 -6.31
N TRP A 200 23.73 0.19 -6.02
CA TRP A 200 23.23 0.27 -4.65
C TRP A 200 22.36 -0.92 -4.26
N ASP A 201 21.78 -1.67 -5.20
CA ASP A 201 20.89 -2.79 -4.87
C ASP A 201 19.80 -2.39 -3.85
N THR A 202 19.73 -3.05 -2.68
CA THR A 202 18.81 -2.73 -1.58
C THR A 202 19.24 -1.53 -0.74
N ASP A 203 20.46 -0.99 -0.95
CA ASP A 203 20.92 0.23 -0.28
C ASP A 203 20.17 1.46 -0.82
N LEU A 204 19.52 1.36 -1.99
CA LEU A 204 18.56 2.35 -2.48
C LEU A 204 17.14 1.98 -2.04
N ARG A 205 16.52 2.86 -1.27
CA ARG A 205 15.13 2.76 -0.85
C ARG A 205 14.34 3.97 -1.30
N TRP A 206 13.16 3.75 -1.86
CA TRP A 206 12.25 4.84 -2.25
C TRP A 206 10.80 4.53 -1.92
N GLU A 207 10.00 5.57 -1.77
CA GLU A 207 8.54 5.46 -1.68
C GLU A 207 7.85 5.82 -2.99
N THR A 208 6.72 5.15 -3.23
CA THR A 208 5.85 5.43 -4.37
C THR A 208 4.40 5.23 -3.97
N THR A 209 3.56 6.19 -4.35
CA THR A 209 2.10 6.10 -4.15
C THR A 209 1.42 5.56 -5.42
N PHE A 210 0.97 4.31 -5.41
CA PHE A 210 0.43 3.61 -6.58
C PHE A 210 -1.06 3.86 -6.83
N ALA A 211 -1.82 4.16 -5.79
CA ALA A 211 -3.26 4.33 -5.88
C ALA A 211 -3.81 5.31 -4.82
N ASN A 212 -5.08 5.67 -4.98
CA ASN A 212 -5.85 6.48 -4.03
C ASN A 212 -5.29 7.90 -3.80
N ARG A 213 -4.58 8.47 -4.78
CA ARG A 213 -4.08 9.86 -4.72
C ARG A 213 -5.21 10.90 -4.73
N ASN A 214 -6.40 10.53 -5.23
CA ASN A 214 -7.55 11.44 -5.29
C ASN A 214 -8.49 11.22 -4.09
N ALA A 215 -8.47 12.14 -3.13
CA ALA A 215 -9.29 12.07 -1.92
C ALA A 215 -10.80 11.98 -2.22
N LYS A 216 -11.31 12.68 -3.26
CA LYS A 216 -12.72 12.64 -3.64
C LYS A 216 -13.11 11.24 -4.15
N THR A 217 -12.25 10.62 -4.94
CA THR A 217 -12.47 9.27 -5.48
C THR A 217 -12.35 8.21 -4.39
N LEU A 218 -11.30 8.28 -3.56
CA LEU A 218 -11.13 7.42 -2.38
C LEU A 218 -12.36 7.47 -1.48
N ARG A 219 -12.85 8.66 -1.17
CA ARG A 219 -14.07 8.86 -0.38
C ARG A 219 -15.29 8.18 -1.01
N LYS A 220 -15.49 8.32 -2.32
CA LYS A 220 -16.58 7.62 -3.02
C LYS A 220 -16.46 6.11 -2.86
N LEU A 221 -15.25 5.56 -2.98
CA LEU A 221 -14.99 4.13 -2.79
C LEU A 221 -15.29 3.71 -1.35
N LEU A 222 -14.82 4.44 -0.36
CA LEU A 222 -15.01 4.10 1.05
C LEU A 222 -16.48 4.05 1.47
N PHE A 223 -17.35 4.86 0.86
CA PHE A 223 -18.78 4.88 1.15
C PHE A 223 -19.65 4.11 0.14
N HIS A 224 -19.03 3.49 -0.87
CA HIS A 224 -19.77 2.75 -1.89
C HIS A 224 -20.47 1.51 -1.32
N LYS A 225 -21.68 1.21 -1.78
CA LYS A 225 -22.47 0.07 -1.27
C LYS A 225 -21.85 -1.30 -1.57
N GLN A 226 -20.98 -1.36 -2.58
CA GLN A 226 -20.32 -2.59 -3.04
C GLN A 226 -18.94 -2.80 -2.46
N THR A 227 -18.48 -1.84 -1.68
CA THR A 227 -17.21 -1.93 -0.98
C THR A 227 -17.44 -2.16 0.50
N LEU A 228 -16.43 -2.72 1.14
CA LEU A 228 -16.17 -2.63 2.57
C LEU A 228 -14.87 -1.85 2.76
N PRO A 229 -14.78 -0.89 3.69
CA PRO A 229 -13.47 -0.43 4.12
C PRO A 229 -12.68 -1.64 4.64
N GLY A 230 -11.45 -1.80 4.16
CA GLY A 230 -10.63 -2.97 4.42
C GLY A 230 -9.36 -2.96 3.56
N PHE A 231 -8.63 -4.07 3.50
CA PHE A 231 -7.41 -4.23 2.72
C PHE A 231 -6.28 -3.26 3.14
N ASN A 232 -5.62 -3.57 4.26
CA ASN A 232 -4.47 -2.81 4.75
C ASN A 232 -3.11 -3.48 4.45
N ASP A 233 -3.08 -4.80 4.30
CA ASP A 233 -1.92 -5.62 3.88
C ASP A 233 -0.58 -5.42 4.63
N SER A 234 -0.60 -4.69 5.73
CA SER A 234 0.60 -4.14 6.34
C SER A 234 1.40 -5.20 7.10
N GLY A 235 0.73 -6.25 7.57
CA GLY A 235 1.35 -7.38 8.27
C GLY A 235 1.94 -8.45 7.35
N ALA A 236 1.59 -8.45 6.05
CA ALA A 236 2.13 -9.40 5.08
C ALA A 236 3.43 -8.88 4.44
N HIS A 237 3.52 -7.56 4.24
CA HIS A 237 4.68 -6.90 3.64
C HIS A 237 5.34 -5.95 4.64
N LEU A 238 5.89 -6.50 5.72
CA LEU A 238 6.41 -5.75 6.87
C LEU A 238 7.33 -4.60 6.46
N ALA A 239 8.26 -4.87 5.54
CA ALA A 239 9.24 -3.89 5.09
C ALA A 239 8.70 -2.91 4.05
N ASN A 240 7.52 -3.11 3.44
CA ASN A 240 7.08 -2.31 2.29
C ASN A 240 5.76 -1.57 2.52
N ILE A 241 4.89 -2.04 3.42
CA ILE A 241 3.53 -1.51 3.61
C ILE A 241 3.26 -1.17 5.09
N GLY A 242 2.71 0.02 5.33
CA GLY A 242 2.31 0.49 6.66
C GLY A 242 0.93 1.16 6.65
N PHE A 243 -0.15 0.45 6.36
CA PHE A 243 -1.54 0.96 6.45
C PHE A 243 -2.26 0.45 7.71
N TYR A 244 -1.54 0.28 8.83
CA TYR A 244 -2.12 -0.19 10.09
C TYR A 244 -3.22 0.75 10.61
N ASP A 245 -3.11 2.03 10.24
CA ASP A 245 -4.00 3.12 10.58
C ASP A 245 -5.22 3.27 9.63
N GLY A 246 -5.42 2.34 8.67
CA GLY A 246 -6.45 2.46 7.64
C GLY A 246 -7.88 2.71 8.17
N ASN A 247 -8.23 2.14 9.33
CA ASN A 247 -9.53 2.38 9.96
C ASN A 247 -9.64 3.81 10.52
N LEU A 248 -8.56 4.34 11.10
CA LEU A 248 -8.51 5.72 11.59
C LEU A 248 -8.57 6.71 10.43
N ARG A 249 -7.88 6.44 9.32
CA ARG A 249 -7.97 7.24 8.09
C ARG A 249 -9.41 7.31 7.57
N ALA A 250 -10.12 6.18 7.57
CA ALA A 250 -11.52 6.13 7.15
C ALA A 250 -12.42 7.01 8.04
N LEU A 251 -12.23 6.96 9.36
CA LEU A 251 -12.95 7.81 10.31
C LEU A 251 -12.61 9.28 10.15
N LYS A 252 -11.33 9.62 9.94
CA LYS A 252 -10.89 11.01 9.67
C LYS A 252 -11.55 11.56 8.41
N ILE A 253 -11.61 10.78 7.32
CA ILE A 253 -12.31 11.17 6.09
C ILE A 253 -13.80 11.39 6.35
N ALA A 254 -14.43 10.53 7.16
CA ALA A 254 -15.83 10.67 7.53
C ALA A 254 -16.10 11.90 8.40
N GLN A 255 -15.18 12.24 9.31
CA GLN A 255 -15.26 13.39 10.22
C GLN A 255 -15.36 14.72 9.47
N GLN A 256 -14.70 14.84 8.32
CA GLN A 256 -14.77 16.02 7.45
C GLN A 256 -16.20 16.31 6.91
N GLU A 257 -17.11 15.33 6.98
CA GLU A 257 -18.50 15.47 6.53
C GLU A 257 -19.52 15.46 7.68
N GLY A 258 -19.03 15.55 8.92
CA GLY A 258 -19.85 15.66 10.12
C GLY A 258 -20.27 14.32 10.73
N LEU A 259 -20.94 14.43 11.89
CA LEU A 259 -21.22 13.30 12.79
C LEU A 259 -22.03 12.17 12.15
N GLN A 260 -22.96 12.50 11.24
CA GLN A 260 -23.76 11.49 10.54
C GLN A 260 -22.88 10.56 9.69
N GLN A 261 -21.88 11.11 9.01
CA GLN A 261 -20.96 10.33 8.19
C GLN A 261 -19.96 9.54 9.04
N VAL A 262 -19.56 10.08 10.19
CA VAL A 262 -18.79 9.32 11.20
C VAL A 262 -19.58 8.10 11.66
N SER A 263 -20.85 8.26 12.05
CA SER A 263 -21.72 7.14 12.46
C SER A 263 -21.84 6.08 11.37
N ARG A 264 -22.03 6.51 10.11
CA ARG A 264 -22.03 5.60 8.96
C ARG A 264 -20.70 4.87 8.79
N MET A 265 -19.57 5.54 8.99
CA MET A 265 -18.25 4.92 8.89
C MET A 265 -18.00 3.92 10.02
N VAL A 266 -18.42 4.21 11.25
CA VAL A 266 -18.38 3.26 12.38
C VAL A 266 -19.13 1.99 11.99
N HIS A 267 -20.38 2.09 11.53
CA HIS A 267 -21.14 0.92 11.04
C HIS A 267 -20.40 0.16 9.93
N ARG A 268 -19.76 0.88 8.98
CA ARG A 268 -19.02 0.27 7.88
C ARG A 268 -17.72 -0.43 8.31
N LEU A 269 -17.13 -0.03 9.44
CA LEU A 269 -15.92 -0.62 10.02
C LEU A 269 -16.22 -1.73 11.03
N THR A 270 -17.42 -1.76 11.63
CA THR A 270 -17.77 -2.69 12.71
C THR A 270 -18.88 -3.67 12.30
N GLU A 271 -20.15 -3.25 12.35
CA GLU A 271 -21.31 -4.13 12.18
C GLU A 271 -21.39 -4.68 10.75
N LEU A 272 -21.15 -3.86 9.74
CA LEU A 272 -21.27 -4.27 8.35
C LEU A 272 -20.33 -5.45 7.98
N PRO A 273 -19.01 -5.39 8.25
CA PRO A 273 -18.13 -6.53 8.02
C PRO A 273 -18.48 -7.69 8.95
N ALA A 274 -18.81 -7.46 10.22
CA ALA A 274 -19.22 -8.55 11.13
C ALA A 274 -20.44 -9.32 10.59
N LYS A 275 -21.47 -8.62 10.12
CA LYS A 275 -22.65 -9.20 9.49
C LYS A 275 -22.32 -9.92 8.18
N PHE A 276 -21.43 -9.35 7.37
CA PHE A 276 -20.99 -9.96 6.12
C PHE A 276 -20.28 -11.28 6.40
N PHE A 277 -19.24 -11.30 7.23
CA PHE A 277 -18.47 -12.50 7.55
C PHE A 277 -19.24 -13.48 8.44
N GLY A 278 -20.28 -13.03 9.15
CA GLY A 278 -21.05 -13.85 10.08
C GLY A 278 -20.33 -14.01 11.41
N ILE A 279 -19.86 -12.90 11.98
CA ILE A 279 -19.14 -12.82 13.25
C ILE A 279 -20.07 -12.23 14.31
N ASN A 280 -20.05 -12.80 15.53
CA ASN A 280 -20.79 -12.28 16.68
C ASN A 280 -20.02 -11.16 17.40
N ALA A 281 -19.82 -10.03 16.71
CA ALA A 281 -19.13 -8.84 17.23
C ALA A 281 -19.55 -7.59 16.44
N GLY A 282 -18.92 -6.43 16.73
CA GLY A 282 -19.05 -5.21 15.94
C GLY A 282 -20.21 -4.28 16.31
N LEU A 283 -20.92 -4.56 17.40
CA LEU A 283 -22.00 -3.74 17.95
C LEU A 283 -21.77 -3.47 19.44
N VAL A 284 -22.08 -2.26 19.88
CA VAL A 284 -22.11 -1.90 21.30
C VAL A 284 -23.55 -1.99 21.80
N ARG A 285 -23.84 -3.03 22.59
CA ARG A 285 -25.14 -3.25 23.24
C ARG A 285 -24.95 -4.17 24.46
N PRO A 286 -25.85 -4.14 25.45
CA PRO A 286 -25.83 -5.12 26.54
C PRO A 286 -25.77 -6.57 26.02
N GLY A 287 -24.95 -7.40 26.64
CA GLY A 287 -24.71 -8.81 26.25
C GLY A 287 -23.69 -9.00 25.12
N ALA A 288 -23.28 -7.95 24.40
CA ALA A 288 -22.23 -8.08 23.38
C ALA A 288 -20.83 -8.17 24.01
N GLN A 289 -19.93 -8.89 23.33
CA GLN A 289 -18.50 -8.90 23.67
C GLN A 289 -17.94 -7.47 23.66
N ALA A 290 -17.20 -7.09 24.71
CA ALA A 290 -16.67 -5.73 24.89
C ALA A 290 -15.38 -5.47 24.08
N ASP A 291 -15.46 -5.68 22.77
CA ASP A 291 -14.42 -5.24 21.83
C ASP A 291 -14.61 -3.75 21.52
N LEU A 292 -13.86 -2.89 22.20
CA LEU A 292 -14.04 -1.44 22.16
C LEU A 292 -12.74 -0.73 21.76
N CYS A 293 -12.88 0.35 21.00
CA CYS A 293 -11.79 1.27 20.66
C CYS A 293 -12.25 2.69 20.95
N ILE A 294 -11.59 3.35 21.91
CA ILE A 294 -11.90 4.73 22.28
C ILE A 294 -10.97 5.66 21.52
N ILE A 295 -11.56 6.52 20.71
CA ILE A 295 -10.84 7.44 19.82
C ILE A 295 -11.11 8.88 20.28
N ASP A 296 -10.06 9.67 20.38
CA ASP A 296 -10.15 11.10 20.63
C ASP A 296 -10.48 11.82 19.30
N PRO A 297 -11.68 12.41 19.15
CA PRO A 297 -12.09 13.04 17.90
C PRO A 297 -11.29 14.30 17.58
N VAL A 298 -10.79 15.03 18.59
CA VAL A 298 -10.01 16.25 18.40
C VAL A 298 -8.59 15.89 17.96
N ALA A 299 -8.00 14.84 18.54
CA ALA A 299 -6.72 14.31 18.09
C ALA A 299 -6.82 13.74 16.66
N LEU A 300 -7.89 12.99 16.34
CA LEU A 300 -8.14 12.45 15.00
C LEU A 300 -8.22 13.55 13.93
N GLU A 301 -8.86 14.67 14.24
CA GLU A 301 -8.99 15.82 13.34
C GLU A 301 -7.63 16.46 13.03
N LYS A 302 -6.76 16.60 14.04
CA LYS A 302 -5.44 17.23 13.92
C LYS A 302 -4.36 16.30 13.35
N TRP A 303 -4.52 14.99 13.52
CA TRP A 303 -3.54 13.99 13.10
C TRP A 303 -3.25 14.05 11.60
N ASP A 304 -1.98 14.14 11.21
CA ASP A 304 -1.51 14.03 9.82
C ASP A 304 -1.01 12.61 9.55
N PRO A 305 -1.77 11.77 8.83
CA PRO A 305 -1.40 10.38 8.62
C PRO A 305 -0.09 10.21 7.84
N GLU A 306 0.26 11.14 6.95
CA GLU A 306 1.45 10.99 6.08
C GLU A 306 2.76 11.18 6.85
N LYS A 307 2.71 11.84 8.01
CA LYS A 307 3.87 12.12 8.88
C LYS A 307 4.07 11.10 10.02
N THR A 308 3.25 10.06 10.08
CA THR A 308 3.30 9.07 11.18
C THR A 308 3.90 7.74 10.80
N TYR A 309 4.55 7.67 9.63
CA TYR A 309 5.26 6.47 9.20
C TYR A 309 6.66 6.44 9.81
N HIS A 310 7.03 5.29 10.37
CA HIS A 310 8.35 5.06 10.94
C HIS A 310 8.91 3.72 10.50
N PHE A 311 10.21 3.70 10.29
CA PHE A 311 10.96 2.45 10.15
C PHE A 311 11.46 2.01 11.51
N ILE A 312 11.14 0.78 11.87
CA ILE A 312 11.66 0.15 13.08
C ILE A 312 12.32 -1.18 12.71
N HIS A 313 13.34 -1.57 13.46
CA HIS A 313 13.89 -2.91 13.37
C HIS A 313 13.11 -3.85 14.29
N ARG A 314 12.77 -5.04 13.80
CA ARG A 314 12.12 -6.12 14.56
C ARG A 314 13.11 -7.25 14.77
N SER A 315 13.78 -7.23 15.92
CA SER A 315 14.77 -8.25 16.28
C SER A 315 14.20 -9.67 16.25
N GLN A 316 12.91 -9.86 16.58
CA GLN A 316 12.23 -11.16 16.55
C GLN A 316 12.16 -11.77 15.14
N PHE A 317 12.19 -10.94 14.10
CA PHE A 317 12.08 -11.37 12.70
C PHE A 317 13.37 -11.10 11.91
N GLY A 318 14.37 -10.47 12.52
CA GLY A 318 15.60 -10.04 11.84
C GLY A 318 15.35 -9.02 10.71
N CYS A 319 14.19 -8.39 10.66
CA CYS A 319 13.77 -7.57 9.52
C CYS A 319 13.38 -6.15 9.95
N ARG A 320 13.34 -5.24 8.98
CA ARG A 320 12.74 -3.91 9.17
C ARG A 320 11.23 -4.00 9.00
N GLN A 321 10.52 -3.12 9.69
CA GLN A 321 9.08 -2.97 9.56
C GLN A 321 8.71 -1.49 9.43
N ILE A 322 7.77 -1.21 8.54
CA ILE A 322 7.09 0.08 8.46
C ILE A 322 5.92 0.05 9.43
N VAL A 323 5.81 1.07 10.28
CA VAL A 323 4.69 1.20 11.22
C VAL A 323 4.10 2.59 11.15
N ASN A 324 2.82 2.71 11.54
CA ASN A 324 2.19 3.99 11.81
C ASN A 324 2.14 4.23 13.33
N ARG A 325 2.35 5.48 13.74
CA ARG A 325 2.21 5.94 15.13
C ARG A 325 1.22 7.12 15.21
N PRO A 326 -0.09 6.85 15.20
CA PRO A 326 -1.11 7.88 15.38
C PRO A 326 -1.23 8.25 16.87
N ASP A 327 -0.21 8.92 17.40
CA ASP A 327 -0.10 9.22 18.82
C ASP A 327 -1.32 10.02 19.33
N ALA A 328 -1.77 9.68 20.53
CA ALA A 328 -2.95 10.24 21.21
C ALA A 328 -4.31 10.08 20.49
N VAL A 329 -4.38 9.56 19.26
CA VAL A 329 -5.65 9.35 18.54
C VAL A 329 -6.45 8.22 19.18
N VAL A 330 -5.79 7.09 19.48
CA VAL A 330 -6.42 5.95 20.17
C VAL A 330 -6.10 6.02 21.66
N ARG A 331 -7.13 6.26 22.46
CA ARG A 331 -7.04 6.36 23.92
C ARG A 331 -7.02 4.99 24.57
N ASN A 332 -7.97 4.14 24.21
CA ASN A 332 -8.11 2.82 24.82
C ASN A 332 -8.46 1.76 23.77
N VAL A 333 -7.94 0.56 23.97
CA VAL A 333 -8.38 -0.63 23.24
C VAL A 333 -8.70 -1.72 24.25
N ILE A 334 -9.90 -2.26 24.13
CA ILE A 334 -10.43 -3.35 24.96
C ILE A 334 -10.76 -4.51 24.04
N ILE A 335 -10.30 -5.70 24.40
CA ILE A 335 -10.60 -6.94 23.67
C ILE A 335 -11.26 -7.90 24.66
N GLY A 336 -12.54 -8.23 24.41
CA GLY A 336 -13.38 -8.88 25.41
C GLY A 336 -13.49 -8.03 26.67
N GLU A 337 -12.93 -8.49 27.79
CA GLU A 337 -12.96 -7.77 29.07
C GLU A 337 -11.60 -7.18 29.46
N LYS A 338 -10.58 -7.37 28.61
CA LYS A 338 -9.20 -6.98 28.91
C LYS A 338 -8.86 -5.65 28.25
N MET A 339 -8.45 -4.68 29.06
CA MET A 339 -7.77 -3.47 28.58
C MET A 339 -6.39 -3.89 28.03
N VAL A 340 -6.15 -3.69 26.73
CA VAL A 340 -4.88 -4.03 26.08
C VAL A 340 -4.02 -2.81 25.78
N TRP A 341 -4.64 -1.64 25.71
CA TRP A 341 -3.99 -0.37 25.45
C TRP A 341 -4.67 0.72 26.27
N ASP A 342 -3.89 1.54 26.96
CA ASP A 342 -4.36 2.69 27.72
C ASP A 342 -3.38 3.86 27.57
N ASN A 343 -3.83 4.93 26.93
CA ASN A 343 -3.15 6.22 26.79
C ASN A 343 -1.66 6.13 26.42
N GLY A 344 -1.32 5.31 25.42
CA GLY A 344 0.07 5.18 24.93
C GLY A 344 0.82 3.97 25.46
N ILE A 345 0.23 3.21 26.40
CA ILE A 345 0.89 2.14 27.12
C ILE A 345 0.13 0.83 26.88
N TYR A 346 0.85 -0.24 26.54
CA TYR A 346 0.29 -1.60 26.52
C TYR A 346 0.10 -2.11 27.95
N SER A 347 -0.96 -2.87 28.20
CA SER A 347 -1.11 -3.52 29.49
C SER A 347 0.01 -4.54 29.75
N GLU A 348 0.32 -4.79 31.02
CA GLU A 348 1.44 -5.64 31.41
C GLU A 348 1.37 -7.06 30.83
N ASP A 349 0.16 -7.58 30.65
CA ASP A 349 -0.11 -8.92 30.11
C ASP A 349 -0.13 -8.98 28.58
N PHE A 350 -0.06 -7.84 27.89
CA PHE A 350 -0.13 -7.79 26.43
C PHE A 350 1.05 -8.55 25.81
N GLY A 351 0.75 -9.53 24.96
CA GLY A 351 1.75 -10.41 24.35
C GLY A 351 2.26 -11.53 25.25
N LYS A 352 1.91 -11.55 26.54
CA LYS A 352 2.21 -12.64 27.48
C LYS A 352 1.07 -13.63 27.61
N THR A 353 -0.17 -13.14 27.57
CA THR A 353 -1.37 -13.98 27.57
C THR A 353 -2.28 -13.64 26.39
N ALA A 354 -3.13 -14.58 25.99
CA ALA A 354 -4.11 -14.33 24.95
C ALA A 354 -5.15 -13.31 25.42
N SER A 355 -5.22 -12.18 24.71
CA SER A 355 -6.32 -11.21 24.84
C SER A 355 -7.46 -11.48 23.86
N GLY A 356 -7.14 -12.08 22.71
CA GLY A 356 -8.10 -12.47 21.69
C GLY A 356 -8.51 -13.94 21.78
N ARG A 357 -9.42 -14.34 20.88
CA ARG A 357 -9.88 -15.73 20.72
C ARG A 357 -10.06 -16.07 19.25
N VAL A 358 -10.10 -17.36 18.93
CA VAL A 358 -10.55 -17.82 17.63
C VAL A 358 -12.02 -17.42 17.44
N ILE A 359 -12.29 -16.63 16.41
CA ILE A 359 -13.64 -16.20 16.03
C ILE A 359 -14.28 -17.31 15.20
N ARG A 360 -15.42 -17.82 15.67
CA ARG A 360 -16.22 -18.80 14.93
C ARG A 360 -17.38 -18.11 14.23
N ALA A 361 -17.99 -18.81 13.28
CA ALA A 361 -19.23 -18.34 12.67
C ALA A 361 -20.30 -18.12 13.76
N LYS A 362 -21.09 -17.06 13.63
CA LYS A 362 -22.05 -16.59 14.65
C LYS A 362 -23.10 -17.63 15.05
N ASP A 363 -23.37 -18.60 14.19
CA ASP A 363 -24.31 -19.70 14.38
C ASP A 363 -23.66 -20.92 15.02
N HIS A 364 -22.35 -20.92 15.23
CA HIS A 364 -21.63 -21.98 15.92
C HIS A 364 -22.12 -22.11 17.38
N PRO A 365 -22.35 -23.33 17.92
CA PRO A 365 -22.90 -23.53 19.27
C PRO A 365 -22.15 -22.78 20.38
N LEU A 366 -20.82 -22.75 20.32
CA LEU A 366 -19.97 -22.01 21.28
C LEU A 366 -20.12 -20.48 21.24
N GLU A 367 -20.70 -19.92 20.17
CA GLU A 367 -21.02 -18.48 20.09
C GLU A 367 -22.42 -18.18 20.62
N GLN A 368 -23.33 -19.17 20.63
CA GLN A 368 -24.73 -18.99 21.04
C GLN A 368 -24.88 -18.87 22.57
N GLY A 369 -23.97 -19.43 23.36
CA GLY A 369 -23.98 -19.37 24.83
C GLY A 369 -23.33 -18.13 25.45
N LYS A 370 -22.94 -17.14 24.63
CA LYS A 370 -22.29 -15.88 25.07
C LYS A 370 -23.10 -14.62 24.71
N MET A 371 -24.39 -14.78 24.41
CA MET A 371 -25.30 -13.67 24.10
C MET A 371 -25.91 -13.03 25.34
#